data_AF-A0A4R1KUU3-F1
#
_entry.id   AF-A0A4R1KUU3-F1
#
_cell.length_a   1.000
_cell.length_b   1.000
_cell.length_c   1.000
_cell.angle_alpha   90.00
_cell.angle_beta   90.00
_cell.angle_gamma   90.00
#
_symmetry.space_group_name_H-M   'P 1'
#
loop_
_entity.id
_entity.type
_entity.pdbx_description
1 polymer ?
#
loop_
_entity_poly.entity_id
_entity_poly.type
_entity_poly.pdbx_seq_one_letter_code
_entity_poly.pdbx_strand_id
1 'polypeptide(L)'
;MLINNWTVRTYIFVLFLSIPCFTFSQNNKNISPKDTLSNTLYNDLKVKALGDSIQSAIGNYDTKKYLSYFSEKEFNKLVKNQTEKEATNKAFYKGMLSGMSEAFKNIPNKIISELKDNGYYDFVNYRYDDIEQTYYILFRLYTNAGLNYHDYRVKKNKKTKAYEFVDIYVYLTGEAFSDTLSRLMNFALIGYEADNKNTVAKQDFINLERAIKANQLGDSKRAYNMMNKIKSDISKDKFFLILKSLMAVNINEEIYLKSLEELLEYHGNDPTVYLNKIDYYLLKNMNYEAIECVEKLKKITEDDFLNYSKANIAYLDKNYQVALDNYKYIVDNYDGFFEAQSSYLAVLCILEHNDEAISYLNSLIKEYDKDELITYLEEVDENGENVFKNFIKTNSYKNWKTSK
;
A
#
# COMPACT_ATOMS: atom_id res chain seq x y z
N MET A 1 -5.52 5.64 22.89
CA MET A 1 -5.81 5.19 21.51
C MET A 1 -6.93 4.15 21.50
N LEU A 2 -8.17 4.54 21.84
CA LEU A 2 -9.34 3.87 21.28
C LEU A 2 -9.36 4.22 19.80
N ILE A 3 -9.60 3.22 18.96
CA ILE A 3 -10.11 3.31 17.58
C ILE A 3 -9.87 4.68 16.95
N ASN A 4 -8.80 4.77 16.18
CA ASN A 4 -8.50 5.91 15.33
C ASN A 4 -9.58 6.00 14.24
N ASN A 5 -10.73 6.52 14.60
CA ASN A 5 -11.73 7.01 13.69
C ASN A 5 -11.64 8.53 13.81
N TRP A 6 -11.17 9.17 12.73
CA TRP A 6 -11.37 10.58 12.36
C TRP A 6 -10.18 11.56 12.27
N THR A 7 -8.92 11.12 12.20
CA THR A 7 -7.82 11.99 11.70
C THR A 7 -6.78 11.31 10.78
N VAL A 8 -7.14 10.24 10.05
CA VAL A 8 -6.26 9.67 9.01
C VAL A 8 -6.45 10.43 7.69
N ARG A 9 -5.89 11.64 7.58
CA ARG A 9 -5.88 12.38 6.31
C ARG A 9 -4.66 13.27 6.21
N THR A 10 -3.58 12.75 5.66
CA THR A 10 -2.77 13.34 4.57
C THR A 10 -1.72 12.29 4.18
N TYR A 11 -1.38 12.18 2.90
CA TYR A 11 -0.29 11.37 2.32
C TYR A 11 -0.60 9.94 1.87
N ILE A 12 -1.55 9.80 0.93
CA ILE A 12 -1.47 8.74 -0.10
C ILE A 12 -1.60 9.47 -1.44
N PHE A 13 -0.50 9.77 -2.13
CA PHE A 13 -0.66 10.22 -3.52
C PHE A 13 0.51 10.02 -4.48
N VAL A 14 1.53 9.23 -4.16
CA VAL A 14 2.52 8.95 -5.20
C VAL A 14 2.91 7.50 -5.13
N LEU A 15 2.13 6.65 -5.78
CA LEU A 15 2.58 5.43 -6.43
C LEU A 15 1.37 4.77 -7.09
N PHE A 16 1.56 4.41 -8.33
CA PHE A 16 0.53 4.42 -9.34
C PHE A 16 1.07 3.40 -10.33
N LEU A 17 0.36 2.33 -10.69
CA LEU A 17 0.28 1.76 -12.06
C LEU A 17 0.52 0.23 -12.23
N SER A 18 -0.30 -0.52 -13.05
CA SER A 18 -0.34 -1.66 -14.10
C SER A 18 -0.27 -3.31 -14.12
N ILE A 19 -1.35 -4.17 -14.03
CA ILE A 19 -1.72 -5.55 -14.62
C ILE A 19 -1.36 -6.99 -14.01
N PRO A 20 -1.96 -8.17 -14.45
CA PRO A 20 -3.15 -8.97 -13.98
C PRO A 20 -2.90 -10.45 -13.49
N CYS A 21 -3.95 -11.16 -13.04
CA CYS A 21 -4.01 -12.65 -13.06
C CYS A 21 -5.33 -13.20 -13.64
N PHE A 22 -5.22 -14.34 -14.35
CA PHE A 22 -6.04 -14.83 -15.47
C PHE A 22 -7.53 -15.19 -15.21
N THR A 23 -8.42 -14.69 -16.08
CA THR A 23 -9.31 -15.51 -16.95
C THR A 23 -9.39 -14.87 -18.36
N PHE A 24 -9.56 -15.70 -19.40
CA PHE A 24 -9.40 -15.35 -20.82
C PHE A 24 -10.24 -14.15 -21.30
N SER A 25 -9.57 -13.01 -21.52
CA SER A 25 -9.80 -12.09 -22.64
C SER A 25 -8.50 -11.30 -22.85
N GLN A 26 -7.48 -11.97 -23.37
CA GLN A 26 -6.32 -11.30 -23.94
C GLN A 26 -6.56 -11.21 -25.44
N ASN A 27 -6.50 -9.98 -25.94
CA ASN A 27 -6.05 -9.77 -27.29
C ASN A 27 -4.68 -10.45 -27.42
N ASN A 28 -4.63 -11.51 -28.22
CA ASN A 28 -3.44 -12.31 -28.48
C ASN A 28 -2.34 -11.43 -29.07
N LYS A 29 -1.40 -10.99 -28.23
CA LYS A 29 0.05 -10.79 -28.50
C LYS A 29 0.63 -9.81 -27.47
N ASN A 30 1.44 -10.32 -26.55
CA ASN A 30 2.85 -9.92 -26.46
C ASN A 30 3.59 -10.84 -25.48
N ILE A 31 4.74 -11.31 -25.94
CA ILE A 31 5.66 -12.22 -25.25
C ILE A 31 6.05 -11.60 -23.91
N SER A 32 5.67 -12.20 -22.77
CA SER A 32 6.27 -11.80 -21.48
C SER A 32 7.80 -11.99 -21.62
N PRO A 33 8.60 -10.96 -21.33
CA PRO A 33 10.03 -11.05 -21.51
C PRO A 33 10.57 -12.11 -20.55
N LYS A 34 11.02 -13.25 -21.09
CA LYS A 34 11.81 -14.21 -20.33
C LYS A 34 13.09 -13.51 -19.89
N ASP A 35 13.21 -13.21 -18.60
CA ASP A 35 14.41 -12.57 -18.05
C ASP A 35 15.55 -13.59 -17.84
N THR A 36 15.25 -14.88 -18.02
CA THR A 36 16.19 -16.02 -18.09
C THR A 36 16.97 -16.28 -16.80
N LEU A 37 16.46 -15.80 -15.66
CA LEU A 37 16.97 -16.21 -14.36
C LEU A 37 16.48 -17.63 -14.08
N SER A 38 17.35 -18.51 -13.60
CA SER A 38 17.01 -19.87 -13.20
C SER A 38 16.59 -19.94 -11.73
N ASN A 39 15.63 -20.79 -11.39
CA ASN A 39 15.30 -21.07 -9.99
C ASN A 39 16.43 -21.90 -9.35
N THR A 40 17.30 -21.27 -8.58
CA THR A 40 18.48 -21.92 -7.97
C THR A 40 18.83 -21.24 -6.65
N LEU A 41 19.33 -22.01 -5.68
CA LEU A 41 19.80 -21.48 -4.39
C LEU A 41 20.77 -20.30 -4.52
N TYR A 42 21.64 -20.33 -5.52
CA TYR A 42 22.55 -19.20 -5.78
C TYR A 42 21.79 -17.90 -6.13
N ASN A 43 20.75 -17.99 -6.96
CA ASN A 43 19.94 -16.84 -7.33
C ASN A 43 19.05 -16.40 -6.16
N ASP A 44 18.49 -17.34 -5.39
CA ASP A 44 17.71 -17.06 -4.19
C ASP A 44 18.48 -16.17 -3.21
N LEU A 45 19.74 -16.55 -2.91
CA LEU A 45 20.61 -15.77 -2.02
C LEU A 45 20.92 -14.36 -2.57
N LYS A 46 21.05 -14.20 -3.90
CA LYS A 46 21.29 -12.90 -4.54
C LYS A 46 20.04 -12.02 -4.53
N VAL A 47 18.87 -12.61 -4.72
CA VAL A 47 17.58 -11.92 -4.67
C VAL A 47 17.27 -11.48 -3.24
N LYS A 48 17.50 -12.35 -2.25
CA LYS A 48 17.38 -11.99 -0.83
C LYS A 48 18.30 -10.82 -0.47
N ALA A 49 19.58 -10.89 -0.86
CA ALA A 49 20.53 -9.81 -0.60
C ALA A 49 20.15 -8.49 -1.29
N LEU A 50 19.52 -8.55 -2.48
CA LEU A 50 18.96 -7.38 -3.14
C LEU A 50 17.78 -6.81 -2.33
N GLY A 51 16.88 -7.66 -1.84
CA GLY A 51 15.77 -7.27 -0.97
C GLY A 51 16.23 -6.54 0.29
N ASP A 52 17.16 -7.15 1.03
CA ASP A 52 17.78 -6.57 2.23
C ASP A 52 18.45 -5.22 1.94
N SER A 53 19.09 -5.10 0.77
CA SER A 53 19.77 -3.87 0.35
C SER A 53 18.80 -2.73 0.02
N ILE A 54 17.65 -3.04 -0.59
CA ILE A 54 16.59 -2.08 -0.91
C ILE A 54 15.90 -1.61 0.37
N GLN A 55 15.50 -2.52 1.26
CA GLN A 55 14.96 -2.18 2.59
C GLN A 55 15.93 -1.28 3.35
N SER A 56 17.21 -1.66 3.41
CA SER A 56 18.24 -0.87 4.08
C SER A 56 18.42 0.51 3.46
N ALA A 57 18.31 0.65 2.14
CA ALA A 57 18.41 1.95 1.49
C ALA A 57 17.24 2.87 1.88
N ILE A 58 16.01 2.35 1.90
CA ILE A 58 14.83 3.10 2.34
C ILE A 58 14.91 3.46 3.84
N GLY A 59 15.23 2.49 4.70
CA GLY A 59 15.33 2.70 6.16
C GLY A 59 16.44 3.67 6.56
N ASN A 60 17.51 3.79 5.77
CA ASN A 60 18.57 4.78 5.95
C ASN A 60 18.33 6.09 5.19
N TYR A 61 17.15 6.26 4.58
CA TYR A 61 16.80 7.43 3.78
C TYR A 61 17.75 7.71 2.59
N ASP A 62 18.42 6.68 2.06
CA ASP A 62 19.42 6.77 1.00
C ASP A 62 18.80 6.46 -0.38
N THR A 63 18.17 7.48 -0.97
CA THR A 63 17.53 7.36 -2.28
C THR A 63 18.52 7.09 -3.41
N LYS A 64 19.76 7.55 -3.29
CA LYS A 64 20.80 7.28 -4.31
C LYS A 64 21.17 5.80 -4.32
N LYS A 65 21.33 5.19 -3.14
CA LYS A 65 21.58 3.76 -3.02
C LYS A 65 20.40 2.94 -3.52
N TYR A 66 19.16 3.31 -3.18
CA TYR A 66 17.97 2.65 -3.74
C TYR A 66 17.97 2.67 -5.28
N LEU A 67 18.18 3.85 -5.88
CA LEU A 67 18.20 4.01 -7.33
C LEU A 67 19.38 3.32 -8.01
N SER A 68 20.46 3.01 -7.29
CA SER A 68 21.57 2.22 -7.83
C SER A 68 21.18 0.77 -8.15
N TYR A 69 20.08 0.27 -7.57
CA TYR A 69 19.52 -1.05 -7.85
C TYR A 69 18.44 -1.04 -8.94
N PHE A 70 18.05 0.15 -9.44
CA PHE A 70 17.01 0.30 -10.45
C PHE A 70 17.58 0.32 -11.87
N SER A 71 17.00 -0.49 -12.76
CA SER A 71 17.37 -0.50 -14.17
C SER A 71 16.46 0.43 -15.01
N GLU A 72 16.76 1.73 -15.01
CA GLU A 72 16.00 2.74 -15.78
C GLU A 72 15.84 2.36 -17.27
N LYS A 73 16.90 1.77 -17.85
CA LYS A 73 16.88 1.34 -19.26
C LYS A 73 15.83 0.26 -19.51
N GLU A 74 15.76 -0.75 -18.65
CA GLU A 74 14.83 -1.87 -18.83
C GLU A 74 13.40 -1.45 -18.48
N PHE A 75 13.22 -0.60 -17.45
CA PHE A 75 11.94 0.02 -17.15
C PHE A 75 11.37 0.82 -18.33
N ASN A 76 12.16 1.71 -18.92
CA ASN A 76 11.75 2.48 -20.10
C ASN A 76 11.39 1.60 -21.30
N LYS A 77 12.00 0.41 -21.40
CA LYS A 77 11.67 -0.58 -22.42
C LYS A 77 10.30 -1.22 -22.15
N LEU A 78 9.98 -1.54 -20.89
CA LEU A 78 8.65 -2.05 -20.51
C LEU A 78 7.57 -1.03 -20.89
N VAL A 79 7.73 0.22 -20.44
CA VAL A 79 6.80 1.31 -20.77
C VAL A 79 6.61 1.45 -22.29
N LYS A 80 7.71 1.44 -23.04
CA LYS A 80 7.67 1.56 -24.50
C LYS A 80 6.93 0.37 -25.15
N ASN A 81 7.20 -0.86 -24.73
CA ASN A 81 6.65 -2.05 -25.36
C ASN A 81 5.12 -2.18 -25.19
N GLN A 82 4.57 -1.58 -24.15
CA GLN A 82 3.13 -1.56 -23.85
C GLN A 82 2.42 -0.33 -24.46
N THR A 83 3.17 0.57 -25.10
CA THR A 83 2.57 1.70 -25.81
C THR A 83 2.13 1.25 -27.20
N GLU A 84 0.83 1.29 -27.47
CA GLU A 84 0.25 0.74 -28.71
C GLU A 84 0.58 1.59 -29.94
N LYS A 85 0.81 2.89 -29.75
CA LYS A 85 1.10 3.84 -30.82
C LYS A 85 2.54 4.33 -30.74
N GLU A 86 3.31 4.13 -31.81
CA GLU A 86 4.49 4.95 -32.02
C GLU A 86 4.03 6.39 -32.22
N ALA A 87 4.43 7.28 -31.31
CA ALA A 87 4.09 8.68 -31.43
C ALA A 87 4.60 9.22 -32.77
N THR A 88 3.68 9.82 -33.54
CA THR A 88 4.03 10.56 -34.75
C THR A 88 5.06 11.67 -34.48
N ASN A 89 5.02 12.24 -33.26
CA ASN A 89 6.01 13.20 -32.76
C ASN A 89 7.02 12.55 -31.78
N LYS A 90 8.21 12.24 -32.30
CA LYS A 90 9.31 11.65 -31.51
C LYS A 90 9.78 12.53 -30.35
N ALA A 91 9.72 13.85 -30.47
CA ALA A 91 10.17 14.78 -29.44
C ALA A 91 9.22 14.78 -28.23
N PHE A 92 7.91 14.82 -28.51
CA PHE A 92 6.86 14.70 -27.48
C PHE A 92 7.00 13.40 -26.70
N TYR A 93 7.12 12.27 -27.40
CA TYR A 93 7.29 10.95 -26.81
C TYR A 93 8.53 10.85 -25.92
N LYS A 94 9.68 11.35 -26.40
CA LYS A 94 10.92 11.37 -25.61
C LYS A 94 10.78 12.23 -24.37
N GLY A 95 10.10 13.38 -24.47
CA GLY A 95 9.81 14.25 -23.33
C GLY A 95 8.93 13.56 -22.29
N MET A 96 7.87 12.88 -22.72
CA MET A 96 6.99 12.08 -21.85
C MET A 96 7.75 10.97 -21.13
N LEU A 97 8.49 10.12 -21.86
CA LEU A 97 9.30 9.06 -21.24
C LEU A 97 10.30 9.61 -20.23
N SER A 98 10.93 10.75 -20.51
CA SER A 98 11.84 11.40 -19.58
C SER A 98 11.13 11.85 -18.30
N GLY A 99 9.96 12.48 -18.42
CA GLY A 99 9.17 12.89 -17.25
C GLY A 99 8.65 11.70 -16.43
N MET A 100 8.30 10.61 -17.11
CA MET A 100 7.87 9.35 -16.51
C MET A 100 9.00 8.65 -15.74
N SER A 101 10.20 8.59 -16.32
CA SER A 101 11.39 8.09 -15.61
C SER A 101 11.72 8.94 -14.38
N GLU A 102 11.59 10.27 -14.48
CA GLU A 102 11.79 11.15 -13.34
C GLU A 102 10.74 10.93 -12.24
N ALA A 103 9.48 10.68 -12.62
CA ALA A 103 8.43 10.30 -11.66
C ALA A 103 8.79 8.99 -10.93
N PHE A 104 9.33 8.00 -11.64
CA PHE A 104 9.82 6.76 -11.03
C PHE A 104 10.97 7.02 -10.05
N LYS A 105 11.95 7.85 -10.44
CA LYS A 105 13.10 8.18 -9.58
C LYS A 105 12.70 8.84 -8.26
N ASN A 106 11.50 9.43 -8.20
CA ASN A 106 10.97 10.04 -6.99
C ASN A 106 10.22 9.05 -6.06
N ILE A 107 9.92 7.83 -6.50
CA ILE A 107 9.30 6.77 -5.67
C ILE A 107 9.99 6.58 -4.31
N PRO A 108 11.32 6.42 -4.20
CA PRO A 108 11.95 6.22 -2.89
C PRO A 108 11.74 7.40 -1.95
N ASN A 109 11.74 8.65 -2.45
CA ASN A 109 11.42 9.82 -1.62
C ASN A 109 9.99 9.76 -1.06
N LYS A 110 9.08 9.15 -1.82
CA LYS A 110 7.66 9.05 -1.46
C LYS A 110 7.42 7.98 -0.42
N ILE A 111 8.01 6.81 -0.62
CA ILE A 111 8.05 5.77 0.42
C ILE A 111 8.64 6.36 1.71
N ILE A 112 9.82 6.97 1.64
CA ILE A 112 10.47 7.62 2.79
C ILE A 112 9.57 8.66 3.46
N SER A 113 8.84 9.48 2.70
CA SER A 113 7.95 10.48 3.29
C SER A 113 6.82 9.87 4.08
N GLU A 114 6.35 8.68 3.69
CA GLU A 114 5.28 7.95 4.38
C GLU A 114 5.79 7.21 5.63
N LEU A 115 7.11 6.99 5.76
CA LEU A 115 7.70 6.36 6.95
C LEU A 115 7.91 7.32 8.14
N LYS A 116 7.81 8.63 7.91
CA LYS A 116 8.11 9.65 8.94
C LYS A 116 7.18 9.60 10.16
N ASP A 117 6.01 9.00 10.02
CA ASP A 117 4.98 8.90 11.06
C ASP A 117 4.87 7.45 11.58
N ASN A 118 6.00 6.86 12.00
CA ASN A 118 6.10 5.46 12.46
C ASN A 118 5.71 4.42 11.39
N GLY A 119 6.00 4.71 10.13
CA GLY A 119 5.77 3.74 9.05
C GLY A 119 6.93 2.75 8.91
N TYR A 120 6.62 1.57 8.38
CA TYR A 120 7.55 0.48 8.14
C TYR A 120 7.58 0.12 6.65
N TYR A 121 8.77 -0.19 6.15
CA TYR A 121 8.96 -0.68 4.79
C TYR A 121 9.82 -1.95 4.80
N ASP A 122 9.14 -3.09 4.96
CA ASP A 122 9.78 -4.37 5.27
C ASP A 122 9.83 -5.27 4.05
N PHE A 123 10.98 -5.89 3.81
CA PHE A 123 11.13 -7.02 2.92
C PHE A 123 10.47 -8.24 3.57
N VAL A 124 9.41 -8.72 2.95
CA VAL A 124 8.57 -9.81 3.48
C VAL A 124 9.06 -11.16 2.98
N ASN A 125 9.04 -11.33 1.66
CA ASN A 125 9.45 -12.57 1.01
C ASN A 125 9.81 -12.33 -0.45
N TYR A 126 10.34 -13.34 -1.12
CA TYR A 126 10.58 -13.37 -2.56
C TYR A 126 9.98 -14.64 -3.15
N ARG A 127 9.66 -14.60 -4.45
CA ARG A 127 9.19 -15.77 -5.19
C ARG A 127 9.80 -15.82 -6.58
N TYR A 128 9.83 -17.01 -7.15
CA TYR A 128 10.20 -17.23 -8.54
C TYR A 128 8.94 -17.44 -9.38
N ASP A 129 8.89 -16.80 -10.54
CA ASP A 129 7.87 -17.03 -11.56
C ASP A 129 8.45 -17.88 -12.69
N ASP A 130 7.94 -19.11 -12.83
CA ASP A 130 8.39 -20.08 -13.84
C ASP A 130 8.06 -19.66 -15.28
N ILE A 131 6.97 -18.91 -15.47
CA ILE A 131 6.48 -18.49 -16.79
C ILE A 131 7.38 -17.36 -17.31
N GLU A 132 7.64 -16.38 -16.46
CA GLU A 132 8.46 -15.20 -16.77
C GLU A 132 9.97 -15.46 -16.59
N GLN A 133 10.32 -16.56 -15.94
CA GLN A 133 11.69 -16.96 -15.62
C GLN A 133 12.44 -15.86 -14.88
N THR A 134 11.81 -15.34 -13.84
CA THR A 134 12.35 -14.25 -13.03
C THR A 134 11.93 -14.33 -11.57
N TYR A 135 12.56 -13.52 -10.74
CA TYR A 135 12.21 -13.37 -9.34
C TYR A 135 11.43 -12.10 -9.08
N TYR A 136 10.66 -12.14 -8.01
CA TYR A 136 9.89 -11.05 -7.48
C TYR A 136 10.22 -10.88 -6.00
N ILE A 137 10.41 -9.63 -5.56
CA ILE A 137 10.71 -9.29 -4.16
C ILE A 137 9.54 -8.49 -3.60
N LEU A 138 8.88 -9.03 -2.58
CA LEU A 138 7.72 -8.42 -1.96
C LEU A 138 8.15 -7.57 -0.76
N PHE A 139 7.74 -6.30 -0.79
CA PHE A 139 7.85 -5.39 0.34
C PHE A 139 6.47 -5.03 0.87
N ARG A 140 6.32 -4.97 2.19
CA ARG A 140 5.19 -4.38 2.88
C ARG A 140 5.48 -2.92 3.19
N LEU A 141 4.55 -2.05 2.85
CA LEU A 141 4.48 -0.68 3.35
C LEU A 141 3.32 -0.59 4.34
N TYR A 142 3.62 -0.36 5.61
CA TYR A 142 2.61 -0.17 6.66
C TYR A 142 2.79 1.21 7.28
N THR A 143 1.73 2.00 7.29
CA THR A 143 1.73 3.37 7.83
C THR A 143 0.40 3.66 8.51
N ASN A 144 0.26 4.84 9.11
CA ASN A 144 -1.03 5.30 9.63
C ASN A 144 -2.12 5.40 8.55
N ALA A 145 -1.72 5.51 7.28
CA ALA A 145 -2.64 5.56 6.15
C ALA A 145 -3.13 4.17 5.71
N GLY A 146 -2.54 3.10 6.23
CA GLY A 146 -2.92 1.71 5.98
C GLY A 146 -1.79 0.86 5.45
N LEU A 147 -2.17 -0.23 4.77
CA LEU A 147 -1.28 -1.26 4.27
C LEU A 147 -1.21 -1.24 2.75
N ASN A 148 0.00 -1.39 2.22
CA ASN A 148 0.23 -1.62 0.79
C ASN A 148 1.39 -2.61 0.61
N TYR A 149 1.46 -3.20 -0.58
CA TYR A 149 2.55 -4.08 -0.96
C TYR A 149 3.15 -3.65 -2.30
N HIS A 150 4.48 -3.69 -2.37
CA HIS A 150 5.26 -3.37 -3.56
C HIS A 150 6.09 -4.59 -3.94
N ASP A 151 5.88 -5.07 -5.16
CA ASP A 151 6.37 -6.36 -5.61
C ASP A 151 7.28 -6.19 -6.83
N TYR A 152 8.57 -6.31 -6.58
CA TYR A 152 9.63 -5.82 -7.45
C TYR A 152 10.07 -6.91 -8.42
N ARG A 153 9.92 -6.66 -9.72
CA ARG A 153 10.42 -7.56 -10.75
C ARG A 153 11.94 -7.46 -10.84
N VAL A 154 12.64 -8.57 -10.62
CA VAL A 154 14.10 -8.65 -10.64
C VAL A 154 14.61 -8.91 -12.05
N LYS A 155 15.82 -8.45 -12.36
CA LYS A 155 16.56 -8.80 -13.56
C LYS A 155 18.05 -8.83 -13.29
N LYS A 156 18.76 -9.65 -14.06
CA LYS A 156 20.23 -9.66 -14.06
C LYS A 156 20.78 -8.78 -15.17
N ASN A 157 21.60 -7.80 -14.78
CA ASN A 157 22.32 -6.98 -15.74
C ASN A 157 23.30 -7.85 -16.55
N LYS A 158 23.15 -7.87 -17.87
CA LYS A 158 23.94 -8.75 -18.75
C LYS A 158 25.44 -8.44 -18.71
N LYS A 159 25.82 -7.18 -18.46
CA LYS A 159 27.21 -6.70 -18.47
C LYS A 159 27.86 -6.85 -17.10
N THR A 160 27.26 -6.27 -16.06
CA THR A 160 27.84 -6.25 -14.70
C THR A 160 27.56 -7.53 -13.92
N LYS A 161 26.58 -8.33 -14.38
CA LYS A 161 26.04 -9.51 -13.68
C LYS A 161 25.36 -9.18 -12.34
N ALA A 162 25.18 -7.91 -12.01
CA ALA A 162 24.44 -7.45 -10.84
C ALA A 162 22.94 -7.75 -10.97
N TYR A 163 22.26 -7.90 -9.84
CA TYR A 163 20.81 -8.04 -9.76
C TYR A 163 20.24 -6.65 -9.54
N GLU A 164 19.27 -6.29 -10.37
CA GLU A 164 18.59 -5.00 -10.39
C GLU A 164 17.08 -5.28 -10.35
N PHE A 165 16.27 -4.31 -9.97
CA PHE A 165 14.83 -4.35 -10.23
C PHE A 165 14.49 -3.48 -11.43
N VAL A 166 13.43 -3.85 -12.15
CA VAL A 166 13.06 -3.21 -13.42
C VAL A 166 11.66 -2.65 -13.42
N ASP A 167 10.81 -3.05 -12.48
CA ASP A 167 9.45 -2.56 -12.31
C ASP A 167 8.93 -2.90 -10.91
N ILE A 168 7.80 -2.31 -10.50
CA ILE A 168 7.17 -2.51 -9.19
C ILE A 168 5.67 -2.73 -9.39
N TYR A 169 5.17 -3.90 -9.00
CA TYR A 169 3.73 -4.15 -8.86
C TYR A 169 3.21 -3.61 -7.54
N VAL A 170 2.21 -2.72 -7.61
CA VAL A 170 1.62 -2.03 -6.46
C VAL A 170 0.25 -2.65 -6.18
N TYR A 171 0.10 -3.26 -4.99
CA TYR A 171 -1.14 -3.98 -4.64
C TYR A 171 -2.33 -3.04 -4.47
N LEU A 172 -2.12 -1.82 -3.98
CA LEU A 172 -3.21 -0.84 -3.82
C LEU A 172 -3.88 -0.47 -5.14
N THR A 173 -3.12 -0.41 -6.24
CA THR A 173 -3.67 -0.21 -7.58
C THR A 173 -4.02 -1.54 -8.24
N GLY A 174 -3.39 -2.63 -7.80
CA GLY A 174 -3.57 -3.98 -8.32
C GLY A 174 -2.84 -4.19 -9.64
N GLU A 175 -1.70 -3.51 -9.79
CA GLU A 175 -1.11 -3.25 -11.08
C GLU A 175 0.41 -2.81 -10.97
N ALA A 176 1.32 -3.16 -11.92
CA ALA A 176 2.77 -2.80 -12.14
C ALA A 176 3.15 -1.49 -12.86
N PHE A 177 4.09 -0.75 -12.26
CA PHE A 177 4.22 0.71 -12.41
C PHE A 177 4.42 1.13 -13.87
N SER A 178 5.09 0.29 -14.66
CA SER A 178 5.27 0.50 -16.08
C SER A 178 3.97 0.56 -16.86
N ASP A 179 3.00 -0.32 -16.61
CA ASP A 179 1.88 -0.49 -17.52
C ASP A 179 0.87 0.67 -17.46
N THR A 180 0.65 1.35 -16.34
CA THR A 180 -0.18 2.58 -16.42
C THR A 180 0.65 3.82 -16.71
N LEU A 181 1.99 3.84 -16.58
CA LEU A 181 2.73 4.91 -17.26
C LEU A 181 2.49 4.77 -18.76
N SER A 182 2.50 3.54 -19.27
CA SER A 182 2.10 3.23 -20.65
C SER A 182 0.67 3.66 -20.94
N ARG A 183 -0.29 3.36 -20.05
CA ARG A 183 -1.70 3.80 -20.22
C ARG A 183 -1.84 5.33 -20.20
N LEU A 184 -1.21 6.01 -19.25
CA LEU A 184 -1.19 7.47 -19.18
C LEU A 184 -0.52 8.07 -20.42
N MET A 185 0.52 7.42 -20.95
CA MET A 185 1.16 7.84 -22.19
C MET A 185 0.24 7.67 -23.40
N ASN A 186 -0.39 6.51 -23.55
CA ASN A 186 -1.38 6.25 -24.61
C ASN A 186 -2.50 7.29 -24.54
N PHE A 187 -2.99 7.58 -23.34
CA PHE A 187 -4.05 8.55 -23.12
C PHE A 187 -3.63 9.99 -23.48
N ALA A 188 -2.42 10.40 -23.07
CA ALA A 188 -1.85 11.70 -23.45
C ALA A 188 -1.61 11.82 -24.96
N LEU A 189 -1.13 10.76 -25.61
CA LEU A 189 -0.92 10.73 -27.05
C LEU A 189 -2.23 10.89 -27.82
N ILE A 190 -3.30 10.20 -27.40
CA ILE A 190 -4.64 10.36 -27.99
C ILE A 190 -5.11 11.82 -27.82
N GLY A 191 -4.93 12.41 -26.64
CA GLY A 191 -5.27 13.81 -26.38
C GLY A 191 -4.51 14.80 -27.27
N TYR A 192 -3.20 14.57 -27.44
CA TYR A 192 -2.31 15.39 -28.27
C TYR A 192 -2.61 15.25 -29.77
N GLU A 193 -2.88 14.05 -30.27
CA GLU A 193 -3.26 13.84 -31.68
C GLU A 193 -4.64 14.45 -32.00
N ALA A 194 -5.51 14.56 -30.98
CA ALA A 194 -6.81 15.20 -31.08
C ALA A 194 -6.76 16.73 -30.97
N ASP A 195 -5.58 17.37 -30.91
CA ASP A 195 -5.46 18.80 -30.55
C ASP A 195 -6.26 19.74 -31.48
N ASN A 196 -6.52 19.31 -32.71
CA ASN A 196 -7.32 20.05 -33.71
C ASN A 196 -8.83 19.72 -33.72
N LYS A 197 -9.34 18.86 -32.82
CA LYS A 197 -10.76 18.46 -32.74
C LYS A 197 -11.23 18.46 -31.28
N ASN A 198 -12.37 19.08 -31.00
CA ASN A 198 -12.99 19.07 -29.67
C ASN A 198 -13.63 17.69 -29.38
N THR A 199 -12.80 16.67 -29.17
CA THR A 199 -13.23 15.29 -28.94
C THR A 199 -13.43 15.00 -27.44
N VAL A 200 -14.24 13.99 -27.14
CA VAL A 200 -14.41 13.47 -25.77
C VAL A 200 -13.06 13.09 -25.16
N ALA A 201 -12.20 12.42 -25.92
CA ALA A 201 -10.87 12.01 -25.44
C ALA A 201 -9.98 13.19 -25.02
N LYS A 202 -9.99 14.29 -25.79
CA LYS A 202 -9.26 15.52 -25.41
C LYS A 202 -9.81 16.12 -24.13
N GLN A 203 -11.13 16.20 -23.98
CA GLN A 203 -11.75 16.76 -22.79
C GLN A 203 -11.52 15.90 -21.55
N ASP A 204 -11.57 14.59 -21.69
CA ASP A 204 -11.26 13.63 -20.63
C ASP A 204 -9.79 13.75 -20.19
N PHE A 205 -8.86 13.92 -21.13
CA PHE A 205 -7.45 14.16 -20.82
C PHE A 205 -7.24 15.45 -20.02
N ILE A 206 -7.86 16.55 -20.46
CA ILE A 206 -7.81 17.84 -19.74
C ILE A 206 -8.39 17.69 -18.33
N ASN A 207 -9.47 16.93 -18.17
CA ASN A 207 -10.09 16.68 -16.87
C ASN A 207 -9.17 15.86 -15.96
N LEU A 208 -8.54 14.79 -16.47
CA LEU A 208 -7.56 14.00 -15.71
C LEU A 208 -6.37 14.87 -15.26
N GLU A 209 -5.79 15.65 -16.17
CA GLU A 209 -4.67 16.54 -15.86
C GLU A 209 -5.05 17.53 -14.75
N ARG A 210 -6.23 18.14 -14.85
CA ARG A 210 -6.77 19.05 -13.83
C ARG A 210 -7.04 18.33 -12.52
N ALA A 211 -7.49 17.08 -12.56
CA ALA A 211 -7.74 16.28 -11.36
C ALA A 211 -6.42 16.01 -10.62
N ILE A 212 -5.40 15.54 -11.33
CA ILE A 212 -4.06 15.27 -10.77
C ILE A 212 -3.46 16.55 -10.17
N LYS A 213 -3.49 17.66 -10.90
CA LYS A 213 -2.97 18.96 -10.42
C LYS A 213 -3.72 19.44 -9.18
N ALA A 214 -5.06 19.36 -9.18
CA ALA A 214 -5.86 19.76 -8.01
C ALA A 214 -5.50 18.91 -6.78
N ASN A 215 -5.34 17.60 -6.96
CA ASN A 215 -4.98 16.71 -5.86
C ASN A 215 -3.57 16.98 -5.32
N GLN A 216 -2.59 17.22 -6.20
CA GLN A 216 -1.23 17.61 -5.80
C GLN A 216 -1.19 18.90 -4.97
N LEU A 217 -2.18 19.78 -5.13
CA LEU A 217 -2.36 21.00 -4.35
C LEU A 217 -3.22 20.80 -3.09
N GLY A 218 -3.61 19.57 -2.77
CA GLY A 218 -4.47 19.23 -1.62
C GLY A 218 -5.97 19.48 -1.84
N ASP A 219 -6.39 19.93 -3.03
CA ASP A 219 -7.80 20.19 -3.36
C ASP A 219 -8.50 18.91 -3.86
N SER A 220 -8.67 17.96 -2.93
CA SER A 220 -9.26 16.64 -3.19
C SER A 220 -10.69 16.73 -3.73
N LYS A 221 -11.48 17.71 -3.26
CA LYS A 221 -12.86 17.93 -3.73
C LYS A 221 -12.90 18.34 -5.19
N ARG A 222 -12.06 19.29 -5.60
CA ARG A 222 -11.95 19.67 -7.01
C ARG A 222 -11.40 18.52 -7.85
N ALA A 223 -10.42 17.78 -7.35
CA ALA A 223 -9.84 16.64 -8.04
C ALA A 223 -10.92 15.58 -8.38
N TYR A 224 -11.67 15.15 -7.36
CA TYR A 224 -12.78 14.23 -7.51
C TYR A 224 -13.86 14.74 -8.50
N ASN A 225 -14.20 16.02 -8.41
CA ASN A 225 -15.14 16.64 -9.35
C ASN A 225 -14.66 16.65 -10.79
N MET A 226 -13.35 16.76 -11.03
CA MET A 226 -12.77 16.65 -12.39
C MET A 226 -12.79 15.20 -12.87
N MET A 227 -12.54 14.21 -12.01
CA MET A 227 -12.68 12.79 -12.36
C MET A 227 -14.12 12.45 -12.81
N ASN A 228 -15.15 12.98 -12.13
CA ASN A 228 -16.56 12.78 -12.52
C ASN A 228 -16.94 13.37 -13.89
N LYS A 229 -16.10 14.24 -14.46
CA LYS A 229 -16.29 14.82 -15.79
C LYS A 229 -15.68 13.98 -16.91
N ILE A 230 -14.92 12.94 -16.59
CA ILE A 230 -14.42 11.97 -17.58
C ILE A 230 -15.61 11.11 -18.04
N LYS A 231 -15.86 11.05 -19.35
CA LYS A 231 -17.09 10.42 -19.91
C LYS A 231 -16.85 9.23 -20.83
N SER A 232 -15.65 9.06 -21.37
CA SER A 232 -15.33 7.88 -22.18
C SER A 232 -15.26 6.61 -21.33
N ASP A 233 -15.07 5.47 -22.00
CA ASP A 233 -14.97 4.15 -21.36
C ASP A 233 -13.84 4.07 -20.32
N ILE A 234 -12.86 4.98 -20.40
CA ILE A 234 -11.77 5.08 -19.42
C ILE A 234 -12.27 5.45 -18.01
N SER A 235 -13.45 6.06 -17.89
CA SER A 235 -14.08 6.34 -16.59
C SER A 235 -14.41 5.07 -15.80
N LYS A 236 -14.56 3.93 -16.49
CA LYS A 236 -14.83 2.62 -15.91
C LYS A 236 -13.57 1.76 -15.77
N ASP A 237 -12.43 2.25 -16.22
CA ASP A 237 -11.16 1.56 -16.09
C ASP A 237 -10.75 1.45 -14.61
N LYS A 238 -10.27 0.28 -14.19
CA LYS A 238 -9.93 -0.02 -12.79
C LYS A 238 -9.02 1.05 -12.18
N PHE A 239 -7.99 1.45 -12.93
CA PHE A 239 -7.03 2.44 -12.47
C PHE A 239 -7.71 3.79 -12.17
N PHE A 240 -8.58 4.24 -13.07
CA PHE A 240 -9.25 5.53 -12.93
C PHE A 240 -10.25 5.52 -11.77
N LEU A 241 -10.93 4.41 -11.55
CA LEU A 241 -11.82 4.22 -10.41
C LEU A 241 -11.04 4.20 -9.08
N ILE A 242 -9.92 3.48 -9.01
CA ILE A 242 -9.04 3.50 -7.82
C ILE A 242 -8.51 4.92 -7.57
N LEU A 243 -8.02 5.60 -8.60
CA LEU A 243 -7.56 6.99 -8.48
C LEU A 243 -8.67 7.91 -7.95
N LYS A 244 -9.88 7.77 -8.49
CA LYS A 244 -11.04 8.52 -8.03
C LYS A 244 -11.34 8.23 -6.54
N SER A 245 -11.23 6.98 -6.10
CA SER A 245 -11.36 6.59 -4.69
C SER A 245 -10.28 7.19 -3.79
N LEU A 246 -9.03 7.22 -4.24
CA LEU A 246 -7.92 7.87 -3.52
C LEU A 246 -8.10 9.39 -3.39
N MET A 247 -8.79 10.04 -4.33
CA MET A 247 -9.17 11.45 -4.17
C MET A 247 -10.36 11.58 -3.20
N ALA A 248 -11.29 10.63 -3.21
CA ALA A 248 -12.49 10.64 -2.38
C ALA A 248 -12.21 10.46 -0.89
N VAL A 249 -11.21 9.64 -0.52
CA VAL A 249 -10.85 9.35 0.87
C VAL A 249 -10.54 10.61 1.69
N ASN A 250 -10.07 11.67 1.03
CA ASN A 250 -9.72 12.95 1.65
C ASN A 250 -10.90 13.95 1.74
N ILE A 251 -12.10 13.58 1.29
CA ILE A 251 -13.28 14.47 1.28
C ILE A 251 -14.23 14.16 2.44
N ASN A 252 -14.88 12.99 2.43
CA ASN A 252 -15.71 12.45 3.51
C ASN A 252 -15.97 10.96 3.25
N GLU A 253 -16.44 10.26 4.27
CA GLU A 253 -16.69 8.81 4.23
C GLU A 253 -17.74 8.42 3.18
N GLU A 254 -18.84 9.17 3.06
CA GLU A 254 -19.92 8.88 2.11
C GLU A 254 -19.44 8.90 0.66
N ILE A 255 -18.64 9.91 0.29
CA ILE A 255 -18.09 10.05 -1.06
C ILE A 255 -17.04 8.95 -1.31
N TYR A 256 -16.26 8.58 -0.30
CA TYR A 256 -15.31 7.48 -0.39
C TYR A 256 -16.03 6.14 -0.62
N LEU A 257 -17.02 5.82 0.20
CA LEU A 257 -17.83 4.61 0.05
C LEU A 257 -18.47 4.52 -1.32
N LYS A 258 -19.08 5.61 -1.80
CA LYS A 258 -19.69 5.66 -3.14
C LYS A 258 -18.68 5.40 -4.26
N SER A 259 -17.45 5.91 -4.12
CA SER A 259 -16.40 5.66 -5.11
C SER A 259 -15.95 4.19 -5.11
N LEU A 260 -15.92 3.54 -3.94
CA LEU A 260 -15.61 2.12 -3.82
C LEU A 260 -16.75 1.25 -4.37
N GLU A 261 -18.01 1.63 -4.14
CA GLU A 261 -19.18 0.96 -4.76
C GLU A 261 -19.06 0.95 -6.28
N GLU A 262 -18.70 2.07 -6.89
CA GLU A 262 -18.48 2.16 -8.33
C GLU A 262 -17.28 1.31 -8.79
N LEU A 263 -16.18 1.30 -8.04
CA LEU A 263 -15.05 0.40 -8.32
C LEU A 263 -15.48 -1.07 -8.32
N LEU A 264 -16.25 -1.50 -7.32
CA LEU A 264 -16.67 -2.88 -7.15
C LEU A 264 -17.83 -3.27 -8.08
N GLU A 265 -18.62 -2.33 -8.58
CA GLU A 265 -19.61 -2.57 -9.64
C GLU A 265 -18.93 -3.11 -10.90
N TYR A 266 -17.79 -2.51 -11.30
CA TYR A 266 -17.08 -2.90 -12.53
C TYR A 266 -15.99 -3.95 -12.29
N HIS A 267 -15.31 -3.93 -11.14
CA HIS A 267 -14.11 -4.75 -10.86
C HIS A 267 -14.23 -5.57 -9.57
N GLY A 268 -15.45 -5.79 -9.05
CA GLY A 268 -15.68 -6.52 -7.81
C GLY A 268 -15.23 -7.98 -7.83
N ASN A 269 -15.08 -8.60 -9.01
CA ASN A 269 -14.53 -9.95 -9.15
C ASN A 269 -13.01 -9.99 -9.33
N ASP A 270 -12.36 -8.83 -9.48
CA ASP A 270 -10.90 -8.75 -9.63
C ASP A 270 -10.24 -9.13 -8.28
N PRO A 271 -9.31 -10.10 -8.26
CA PRO A 271 -8.56 -10.44 -7.05
C PRO A 271 -7.53 -9.37 -6.67
N THR A 272 -7.19 -8.42 -7.53
CA THR A 272 -6.18 -7.40 -7.21
C THR A 272 -6.74 -6.24 -6.37
N VAL A 273 -8.06 -6.17 -6.15
CA VAL A 273 -8.69 -5.07 -5.39
C VAL A 273 -9.00 -5.45 -3.94
N TYR A 274 -8.33 -6.48 -3.39
CA TYR A 274 -8.59 -6.90 -2.00
C TYR A 274 -8.34 -5.81 -0.97
N LEU A 275 -7.31 -4.96 -1.16
CA LEU A 275 -7.07 -3.81 -0.26
C LEU A 275 -8.26 -2.83 -0.31
N ASN A 276 -8.79 -2.51 -1.50
CA ASN A 276 -9.97 -1.65 -1.62
C ASN A 276 -11.24 -2.31 -1.05
N LYS A 277 -11.36 -3.64 -1.18
CA LYS A 277 -12.49 -4.41 -0.63
C LYS A 277 -12.50 -4.40 0.90
N ILE A 278 -11.34 -4.44 1.55
CA ILE A 278 -11.25 -4.34 3.01
C ILE A 278 -11.90 -3.04 3.47
N ASP A 279 -11.49 -1.90 2.91
CA ASP A 279 -12.07 -0.60 3.24
C ASP A 279 -13.58 -0.57 2.96
N TYR A 280 -14.00 -1.05 1.78
CA TYR A 280 -15.41 -1.12 1.41
C TYR A 280 -16.23 -1.89 2.44
N TYR A 281 -15.77 -3.08 2.82
CA TYR A 281 -16.50 -3.94 3.76
C TYR A 281 -16.50 -3.34 5.17
N LEU A 282 -15.41 -2.74 5.62
CA LEU A 282 -15.37 -2.07 6.93
C LEU A 282 -16.33 -0.88 6.98
N LEU A 283 -16.38 -0.04 5.94
CA LEU A 283 -17.34 1.06 5.83
C LEU A 283 -18.81 0.60 5.80
N LYS A 284 -19.06 -0.65 5.39
CA LYS A 284 -20.38 -1.29 5.43
C LYS A 284 -20.64 -2.09 6.72
N ASN A 285 -19.70 -2.11 7.66
CA ASN A 285 -19.71 -2.97 8.86
C ASN A 285 -19.79 -4.48 8.54
N MET A 286 -19.24 -4.89 7.40
CA MET A 286 -19.17 -6.27 6.91
C MET A 286 -17.83 -6.90 7.34
N ASN A 287 -17.63 -7.05 8.65
CA ASN A 287 -16.32 -7.41 9.24
C ASN A 287 -15.84 -8.80 8.81
N TYR A 288 -16.76 -9.76 8.63
CA TYR A 288 -16.43 -11.12 8.16
C TYR A 288 -15.83 -11.10 6.75
N GLU A 289 -16.45 -10.37 5.82
CA GLU A 289 -15.99 -10.23 4.44
C GLU A 289 -14.66 -9.47 4.34
N ALA A 290 -14.44 -8.49 5.22
CA ALA A 290 -13.15 -7.82 5.36
C ALA A 290 -12.05 -8.82 5.79
N ILE A 291 -12.32 -9.66 6.79
CA ILE A 291 -11.40 -10.73 7.23
C ILE A 291 -11.12 -11.73 6.10
N GLU A 292 -12.12 -12.13 5.32
CA GLU A 292 -11.89 -13.02 4.17
C GLU A 292 -10.94 -12.39 3.14
N CYS A 293 -11.01 -11.08 2.91
CA CYS A 293 -10.08 -10.38 2.03
C CYS A 293 -8.66 -10.36 2.61
N VAL A 294 -8.53 -10.17 3.93
CA VAL A 294 -7.24 -10.23 4.63
C VAL A 294 -6.62 -11.62 4.53
N GLU A 295 -7.40 -12.69 4.69
CA GLU A 295 -6.91 -14.07 4.53
C GLU A 295 -6.47 -14.38 3.09
N LYS A 296 -7.21 -13.88 2.09
CA LYS A 296 -6.81 -13.99 0.68
C LYS A 296 -5.50 -13.26 0.41
N LEU A 297 -5.34 -12.04 0.94
CA LEU A 297 -4.08 -11.30 0.86
C LEU A 297 -2.94 -12.08 1.54
N LYS A 298 -3.14 -12.57 2.76
CA LYS A 298 -2.14 -13.33 3.52
C LYS A 298 -1.67 -14.57 2.77
N LYS A 299 -2.59 -15.27 2.09
CA LYS A 299 -2.22 -16.42 1.26
C LYS A 299 -1.39 -16.03 0.03
N ILE A 300 -1.66 -14.88 -0.57
CA ILE A 300 -0.96 -14.40 -1.78
C ILE A 300 0.42 -13.82 -1.42
N THR A 301 0.50 -13.07 -0.33
CA THR A 301 1.72 -12.38 0.11
C THR A 301 2.60 -13.24 0.98
N GLU A 302 2.04 -14.29 1.59
CA GLU A 302 2.66 -15.08 2.66
C GLU A 302 3.08 -14.21 3.86
N ASP A 303 2.42 -13.06 4.04
CA ASP A 303 2.72 -12.10 5.09
C ASP A 303 1.85 -12.33 6.33
N ASP A 304 2.45 -12.84 7.40
CA ASP A 304 1.75 -13.09 8.66
C ASP A 304 1.51 -11.83 9.51
N PHE A 305 2.09 -10.68 9.14
CA PHE A 305 1.74 -9.38 9.73
C PHE A 305 0.25 -9.05 9.54
N LEU A 306 -0.39 -9.63 8.53
CA LEU A 306 -1.84 -9.50 8.31
C LEU A 306 -2.68 -10.05 9.48
N ASN A 307 -2.11 -10.82 10.42
CA ASN A 307 -2.78 -11.10 11.69
C ASN A 307 -3.05 -9.81 12.50
N TYR A 308 -2.22 -8.78 12.39
CA TYR A 308 -2.48 -7.47 12.99
C TYR A 308 -3.74 -6.81 12.39
N SER A 309 -3.87 -6.83 11.06
CA SER A 309 -5.09 -6.37 10.39
C SER A 309 -6.33 -7.15 10.83
N LYS A 310 -6.23 -8.48 10.94
CA LYS A 310 -7.33 -9.30 11.48
C LYS A 310 -7.68 -8.93 12.91
N ALA A 311 -6.69 -8.69 13.77
CA ALA A 311 -6.88 -8.28 15.15
C ALA A 311 -7.63 -6.95 15.23
N ASN A 312 -7.24 -5.96 14.42
CA ASN A 312 -7.93 -4.67 14.33
C ASN A 312 -9.39 -4.82 13.90
N ILE A 313 -9.66 -5.65 12.88
CA ILE A 313 -11.04 -5.88 12.42
C ILE A 313 -11.86 -6.61 13.50
N ALA A 314 -11.28 -7.62 14.16
CA ALA A 314 -11.94 -8.32 15.26
C ALA A 314 -12.23 -7.39 16.46
N TYR A 315 -11.30 -6.46 16.75
CA TYR A 315 -11.49 -5.45 17.77
C TYR A 315 -12.67 -4.52 17.43
N LEU A 316 -12.76 -4.04 16.18
CA LEU A 316 -13.88 -3.23 15.69
C LEU A 316 -15.21 -3.99 15.78
N ASP A 317 -15.18 -5.29 15.49
CA ASP A 317 -16.33 -6.21 15.61
C ASP A 317 -16.65 -6.59 17.07
N LYS A 318 -15.89 -6.07 18.06
CA LYS A 318 -15.98 -6.40 19.48
C LYS A 318 -15.77 -7.89 19.79
N ASN A 319 -15.15 -8.62 18.87
CA ASN A 319 -14.69 -9.98 19.09
C ASN A 319 -13.31 -9.96 19.77
N TYR A 320 -13.32 -9.52 21.03
CA TYR A 320 -12.11 -9.24 21.79
C TYR A 320 -11.23 -10.47 22.01
N GLN A 321 -11.79 -11.68 22.08
CA GLN A 321 -10.97 -12.89 22.19
C GLN A 321 -10.16 -13.14 20.91
N VAL A 322 -10.79 -13.02 19.74
CA VAL A 322 -10.07 -13.17 18.45
C VAL A 322 -9.05 -12.06 18.27
N ALA A 323 -9.38 -10.83 18.69
CA ALA A 323 -8.42 -9.72 18.68
C ALA A 323 -7.22 -10.02 19.58
N LEU A 324 -7.45 -10.50 20.82
CA LEU A 324 -6.40 -10.85 21.78
C LEU A 324 -5.43 -11.87 21.20
N ASP A 325 -5.94 -12.97 20.66
CA ASP A 325 -5.13 -14.07 20.13
C ASP A 325 -4.25 -13.61 18.95
N ASN A 326 -4.80 -12.77 18.06
CA ASN A 326 -4.06 -12.27 16.90
C ASN A 326 -3.08 -11.14 17.28
N TYR A 327 -3.42 -10.25 18.21
CA TYR A 327 -2.45 -9.27 18.72
C TYR A 327 -1.31 -9.96 19.46
N LYS A 328 -1.60 -10.99 20.26
CA LYS A 328 -0.58 -11.81 20.91
C LYS A 328 0.38 -12.41 19.91
N TYR A 329 -0.13 -13.00 18.82
CA TYR A 329 0.71 -13.52 17.74
C TYR A 329 1.67 -12.45 17.23
N ILE A 330 1.19 -11.23 16.99
CA ILE A 330 2.03 -10.15 16.48
C ILE A 330 3.07 -9.74 17.54
N VAL A 331 2.68 -9.54 18.79
CA VAL A 331 3.61 -9.21 19.89
C VAL A 331 4.71 -10.27 20.04
N ASP A 332 4.37 -11.55 19.90
CA ASP A 332 5.33 -12.65 20.06
C ASP A 332 6.29 -12.82 18.86
N ASN A 333 5.97 -12.25 17.68
CA ASN A 333 6.74 -12.46 16.44
C ASN A 333 7.30 -11.17 15.81
N TYR A 334 6.84 -10.00 16.25
CA TYR A 334 7.22 -8.68 15.74
C TYR A 334 7.72 -7.80 16.89
N ASP A 335 8.94 -8.08 17.34
CA ASP A 335 9.60 -7.38 18.45
C ASP A 335 9.60 -5.85 18.23
N GLY A 336 9.25 -5.09 19.27
CA GLY A 336 9.24 -3.63 19.25
C GLY A 336 8.09 -2.98 18.48
N PHE A 337 7.11 -3.74 17.95
CA PHE A 337 5.95 -3.17 17.29
C PHE A 337 4.90 -2.66 18.30
N PHE A 338 5.09 -1.41 18.75
CA PHE A 338 4.34 -0.79 19.85
C PHE A 338 2.82 -0.78 19.63
N GLU A 339 2.35 -0.62 18.39
CA GLU A 339 0.91 -0.58 18.09
C GLU A 339 0.22 -1.92 18.43
N ALA A 340 0.88 -3.05 18.18
CA ALA A 340 0.36 -4.35 18.61
C ALA A 340 0.51 -4.56 20.11
N GLN A 341 1.62 -4.11 20.71
CA GLN A 341 1.85 -4.23 22.15
C GLN A 341 0.79 -3.46 22.96
N SER A 342 0.52 -2.22 22.58
CA SER A 342 -0.49 -1.37 23.20
C SER A 342 -1.91 -1.90 22.97
N SER A 343 -2.22 -2.38 21.76
CA SER A 343 -3.53 -2.99 21.45
C SER A 343 -3.76 -4.28 22.23
N TYR A 344 -2.74 -5.14 22.35
CA TYR A 344 -2.80 -6.35 23.17
C TYR A 344 -3.13 -6.03 24.63
N LEU A 345 -2.43 -5.05 25.22
CA LEU A 345 -2.69 -4.60 26.58
C LEU A 345 -4.11 -4.02 26.74
N ALA A 346 -4.57 -3.23 25.77
CA ALA A 346 -5.92 -2.67 25.77
C ALA A 346 -6.97 -3.78 25.78
N VAL A 347 -6.80 -4.82 24.98
CA VAL A 347 -7.73 -5.96 24.94
C VAL A 347 -7.71 -6.76 26.25
N LEU A 348 -6.54 -7.01 26.85
CA LEU A 348 -6.46 -7.63 28.19
C LEU A 348 -7.26 -6.84 29.22
N CYS A 349 -7.16 -5.51 29.19
CA CYS A 349 -7.88 -4.62 30.10
C CYS A 349 -9.39 -4.63 29.86
N ILE A 350 -9.82 -4.66 28.59
CA ILE A 350 -11.25 -4.75 28.21
C ILE A 350 -11.87 -6.08 28.66
N LEU A 351 -11.12 -7.17 28.57
CA LEU A 351 -11.54 -8.49 29.03
C LEU A 351 -11.42 -8.66 30.54
N GLU A 352 -10.96 -7.64 31.27
CA GLU A 352 -10.71 -7.66 32.73
C GLU A 352 -9.67 -8.71 33.16
N HIS A 353 -8.76 -9.10 32.28
CA HIS A 353 -7.62 -9.99 32.57
C HIS A 353 -6.51 -9.20 33.30
N ASN A 354 -6.85 -8.64 34.46
CA ASN A 354 -6.01 -7.67 35.18
C ASN A 354 -4.63 -8.23 35.55
N ASP A 355 -4.54 -9.48 35.98
CA ASP A 355 -3.25 -10.09 36.38
C ASP A 355 -2.33 -10.29 35.18
N GLU A 356 -2.89 -10.68 34.03
CA GLU A 356 -2.15 -10.80 32.77
C GLU A 356 -1.69 -9.43 32.26
N ALA A 357 -2.56 -8.41 32.34
CA ALA A 357 -2.21 -7.03 31.99
C ALA A 357 -1.04 -6.51 32.83
N ILE A 358 -1.03 -6.78 34.14
CA ILE A 358 0.08 -6.40 35.03
C ILE A 358 1.35 -7.18 34.71
N SER A 359 1.24 -8.49 34.47
CA SER A 359 2.38 -9.31 34.04
C SER A 359 2.98 -8.78 32.74
N TYR A 360 2.13 -8.37 31.80
CA TYR A 360 2.56 -7.82 30.52
C TYR A 360 3.19 -6.43 30.68
N LEU A 361 2.62 -5.54 31.48
CA LEU A 361 3.24 -4.26 31.83
C LEU A 361 4.64 -4.41 32.43
N ASN A 362 4.85 -5.41 33.28
CA ASN A 362 6.18 -5.73 33.81
C ASN A 362 7.17 -6.16 32.73
N SER A 363 6.71 -6.79 31.65
CA SER A 363 7.57 -7.07 30.49
C SER A 363 7.91 -5.81 29.70
N LEU A 364 6.97 -4.88 29.56
CA LEU A 364 7.18 -3.62 28.83
C LEU A 364 8.16 -2.67 29.53
N ILE A 365 8.28 -2.70 30.86
CA ILE A 365 9.27 -1.89 31.61
C ILE A 365 10.73 -2.22 31.20
N LYS A 366 10.98 -3.34 30.53
CA LYS A 366 12.32 -3.66 29.99
C LYS A 366 12.70 -2.79 28.79
N GLU A 367 11.71 -2.28 28.08
CA GLU A 367 11.87 -1.53 26.82
C GLU A 367 11.45 -0.06 26.97
N TYR A 368 10.50 0.23 27.87
CA TYR A 368 9.89 1.54 28.05
C TYR A 368 10.07 2.05 29.48
N ASP A 369 10.10 3.37 29.64
CA ASP A 369 10.10 3.99 30.96
C ASP A 369 8.74 3.79 31.65
N LYS A 370 8.77 3.48 32.95
CA LYS A 370 7.56 3.19 33.71
C LYS A 370 6.65 4.40 33.86
N ASP A 371 7.21 5.60 34.04
CA ASP A 371 6.42 6.83 34.18
C ASP A 371 5.78 7.23 32.84
N GLU A 372 6.44 6.95 31.71
CA GLU A 372 5.85 7.08 30.37
C GLU A 372 4.67 6.11 30.19
N LEU A 373 4.82 4.84 30.59
CA LEU A 373 3.72 3.87 30.55
C LEU A 373 2.54 4.28 31.45
N ILE A 374 2.80 4.79 32.65
CA ILE A 374 1.75 5.32 33.54
C ILE A 374 1.01 6.48 32.86
N THR A 375 1.77 7.41 32.27
CA THR A 375 1.19 8.56 31.55
C THR A 375 0.30 8.08 30.42
N TYR A 376 0.78 7.14 29.59
CA TYR A 376 0.01 6.54 28.51
C TYR A 376 -1.28 5.84 28.98
N LEU A 377 -1.23 5.11 30.10
CA LEU A 377 -2.42 4.42 30.63
C LEU A 377 -3.46 5.38 31.20
N GLU A 378 -3.05 6.56 31.67
CA GLU A 378 -3.92 7.54 32.32
C GLU A 378 -4.37 8.67 31.38
N GLU A 379 -3.77 8.80 30.20
CA GLU A 379 -4.15 9.80 29.20
C GLU A 379 -5.58 9.58 28.68
N VAL A 380 -6.22 10.68 28.28
CA VAL A 380 -7.46 10.64 27.50
C VAL A 380 -7.13 10.97 26.05
N ASP A 381 -7.81 10.31 25.13
CA ASP A 381 -7.70 10.65 23.71
C ASP A 381 -8.39 11.97 23.36
N GLU A 382 -8.36 12.33 22.08
CA GLU A 382 -8.95 13.55 21.54
C GLU A 382 -10.47 13.69 21.79
N ASN A 383 -11.16 12.59 22.07
CA ASN A 383 -12.58 12.56 22.40
C ASN A 383 -12.85 12.57 23.92
N GLY A 384 -11.79 12.62 24.73
CA GLY A 384 -11.88 12.54 26.18
C GLY A 384 -12.12 11.12 26.70
N GLU A 385 -11.87 10.09 25.89
CA GLU A 385 -12.02 8.69 26.26
C GLU A 385 -10.67 8.08 26.68
N ASN A 386 -10.71 7.12 27.61
CA ASN A 386 -9.54 6.35 28.02
C ASN A 386 -9.91 4.86 28.01
N VAL A 387 -9.24 4.09 27.16
CA VAL A 387 -9.47 2.64 26.97
C VAL A 387 -9.18 1.82 28.22
N PHE A 388 -8.27 2.29 29.07
CA PHE A 388 -7.83 1.66 30.31
C PHE A 388 -8.60 2.16 31.54
N LYS A 389 -9.61 3.03 31.38
CA LYS A 389 -10.33 3.70 32.50
C LYS A 389 -10.82 2.77 33.60
N ASN A 390 -11.22 1.54 33.26
CA ASN A 390 -11.65 0.55 34.24
C ASN A 390 -10.44 -0.12 34.91
N PHE A 391 -9.44 -0.52 34.12
CA PHE A 391 -8.20 -1.12 34.59
C PHE A 391 -7.44 -0.22 35.58
N ILE A 392 -7.29 1.08 35.29
CA ILE A 392 -6.55 2.00 36.17
C ILE A 392 -7.21 2.24 37.54
N LYS A 393 -8.48 1.85 37.70
CA LYS A 393 -9.19 1.93 38.99
C LYS A 393 -8.95 0.71 39.87
N THR A 394 -8.47 -0.39 39.29
CA THR A 394 -8.22 -1.65 40.00
C THR A 394 -7.13 -1.49 41.05
N ASN A 395 -7.17 -2.33 42.08
CA ASN A 395 -6.11 -2.34 43.09
C ASN A 395 -4.79 -2.87 42.50
N SER A 396 -4.85 -3.81 41.56
CA SER A 396 -3.66 -4.37 40.91
C SER A 396 -2.86 -3.28 40.19
N TYR A 397 -3.53 -2.42 39.40
CA TYR A 397 -2.85 -1.29 38.76
C TYR A 397 -2.30 -0.29 39.78
N LYS A 398 -3.07 0.10 40.80
CA LYS A 398 -2.60 1.05 41.84
C LYS A 398 -1.36 0.55 42.57
N ASN A 399 -1.30 -0.75 42.84
CA ASN A 399 -0.13 -1.39 43.46
C ASN A 399 1.06 -1.41 42.50
N TRP A 400 0.84 -1.76 41.22
CA TRP A 400 1.90 -1.73 40.20
C TRP A 400 2.44 -0.31 39.97
N LYS A 401 1.57 0.70 39.91
CA LYS A 401 1.95 2.12 39.75
C LYS A 401 2.89 2.58 40.87
N THR A 402 2.68 2.11 42.10
CA THR A 402 3.46 2.51 43.28
C THR A 402 4.63 1.60 43.61
N SER A 403 4.74 0.43 42.96
CA SER A 403 5.90 -0.45 43.13
C SER A 403 7.15 0.21 42.57
N LYS A 404 8.29 -0.01 43.21
CA LYS A 404 9.59 0.46 42.70
C LYS A 404 10.05 -0.36 41.52
#